data_AF-A0A7X9FVT9-F1
#
_entry.id   AF-A0A7X9FVT9-F1
#
_cell.length_a   1.000
_cell.length_b   1.000
_cell.length_c   1.000
_cell.angle_alpha   90.00
_cell.angle_beta   90.00
_cell.angle_gamma   90.00
#
_symmetry.space_group_name_H-M   'P 1'
#
loop_
_entity.id
_entity.type
_entity.pdbx_description
1 polymer ?
#
loop_
_entity_poly.entity_id
_entity_poly.type
_entity_poly.pdbx_seq_one_letter_code
_entity_poly.pdbx_strand_id
1 'polypeptide(L)' 'MAGKTFAVIIGIINLLLVLFQVSTGKRWLKVNFIWHRRIGIVLLVTVVIHAILADLGL' A
#
# COMPACT_ATOMS: atom_id res chain seq x y z
N MET A 1 -15.16 -14.63 -9.11
CA MET A 1 -15.04 -14.77 -7.64
C MET A 1 -13.59 -14.77 -7.13
N ALA A 2 -12.57 -15.03 -7.97
CA ALA A 2 -11.17 -14.95 -7.54
C ALA A 2 -10.58 -13.52 -7.53
N GLY A 3 -11.00 -12.64 -8.45
CA GLY A 3 -10.53 -11.25 -8.48
C GLY A 3 -10.81 -10.50 -7.18
N LYS A 4 -12.03 -10.65 -6.63
CA LYS A 4 -12.47 -9.88 -5.45
C LYS A 4 -11.62 -10.20 -4.24
N THR A 5 -11.31 -11.47 -4.06
CA THR A 5 -10.38 -11.93 -3.02
C THR A 5 -8.99 -11.34 -3.23
N PHE A 6 -8.50 -11.28 -4.47
CA PHE A 6 -7.20 -10.70 -4.78
C PHE A 6 -7.16 -9.18 -4.56
N ALA A 7 -8.20 -8.45 -4.98
CA ALA A 7 -8.34 -7.02 -4.73
C ALA A 7 -8.34 -6.73 -3.21
N VAL A 8 -9.07 -7.50 -2.41
CA VAL A 8 -9.11 -7.36 -0.95
C VAL A 8 -7.72 -7.58 -0.33
N ILE A 9 -6.99 -8.62 -0.76
CA ILE A 9 -5.63 -8.89 -0.27
C ILE A 9 -4.69 -7.70 -0.57
N ILE A 10 -4.73 -7.17 -1.80
CA ILE A 10 -3.94 -5.98 -2.15
C ILE A 10 -4.36 -4.77 -1.30
N GLY A 11 -5.66 -4.61 -1.03
CA GLY A 11 -6.19 -3.56 -0.17
C GLY A 11 -5.62 -3.62 1.24
N ILE A 12 -5.54 -4.82 1.83
CA ILE A 12 -4.93 -5.03 3.15
C ILE A 12 -3.43 -4.68 3.12
N ILE A 13 -2.71 -5.10 2.08
CA ILE A 13 -1.29 -4.75 1.92
C ILE A 13 -1.12 -3.23 1.82
N ASN A 14 -1.94 -2.55 1.02
CA ASN A 14 -1.91 -1.09 0.89
C ASN A 14 -2.19 -0.39 2.23
N LEU A 15 -3.13 -0.89 3.02
CA LEU A 15 -3.41 -0.35 4.34
C LEU A 15 -2.18 -0.46 5.25
N LEU A 16 -1.52 -1.62 5.29
CA LEU A 16 -0.29 -1.81 6.07
C LEU A 16 0.83 -0.88 5.61
N LEU A 17 1.00 -0.74 4.28
CA LEU A 17 1.99 0.15 3.69
C LEU A 17 1.70 1.62 4.04
N VAL A 18 0.44 2.06 4.01
CA VAL A 18 0.07 3.44 4.40
C VAL A 18 0.34 3.67 5.88
N LEU A 19 0.02 2.70 6.75
CA LEU A 19 0.29 2.79 8.18
C LEU A 19 1.78 2.88 8.46
N PHE A 20 2.60 2.13 7.73
CA PHE A 20 4.05 2.26 7.78
C PHE A 20 4.51 3.65 7.32
N GLN A 21 3.97 4.18 6.22
CA GLN A 21 4.33 5.52 5.73
C GLN A 21 3.98 6.62 6.74
N VAL A 22 2.79 6.58 7.33
CA VAL A 22 2.37 7.54 8.35
C VAL A 22 3.22 7.42 9.61
N SER A 23 3.45 6.19 10.09
CA SER A 23 4.23 5.95 11.30
C SER A 23 5.68 6.39 11.16
N THR A 24 6.28 6.19 9.99
CA THR A 24 7.66 6.60 9.71
C THR A 24 7.77 8.10 9.42
N GLY A 25 6.81 8.69 8.70
CA GLY A 25 6.73 10.14 8.46
C GLY A 25 6.52 10.95 9.74
N LYS A 26 5.72 10.44 10.68
CA LYS A 26 5.56 11.02 12.03
C LYS A 26 6.71 10.71 12.98
N ARG A 27 7.71 9.94 12.55
CA ARG A 27 8.84 9.47 13.37
C ARG A 27 8.44 8.62 14.59
N TRP A 28 7.24 8.01 14.57
CA TRP A 28 6.84 6.99 15.55
C TRP A 28 7.68 5.72 15.38
N LEU A 29 8.01 5.39 14.13
CA LEU A 29 8.99 4.38 13.78
C LEU A 29 10.23 5.06 13.21
N LYS A 30 11.38 4.86 13.86
CA LYS A 30 12.68 5.39 13.41
C LYS A 30 13.27 4.44 12.38
N VAL A 31 13.07 4.75 11.11
CA VAL A 31 13.69 4.06 9.97
C VAL A 31 14.46 5.06 9.12
N ASN A 32 15.46 4.60 8.37
CA ASN A 32 16.14 5.45 7.42
C ASN A 32 15.15 5.98 6.37
N PHE A 33 15.20 7.29 6.08
CA PHE A 33 14.33 7.94 5.11
C PHE A 33 14.42 7.30 3.71
N ILE A 34 15.55 6.69 3.35
CA ILE A 34 15.70 5.92 2.11
C ILE A 34 14.67 4.78 2.04
N TRP A 35 14.41 4.08 3.15
CA TRP A 35 13.40 3.01 3.22
C TRP A 35 11.99 3.56 3.15
N HIS A 36 11.70 4.68 3.82
CA HIS A 36 10.43 5.39 3.69
C HIS A 36 10.14 5.71 2.22
N ARG A 37 11.11 6.30 1.50
CA ARG A 37 10.96 6.64 0.07
C ARG A 37 10.78 5.42 -0.82
N ARG A 38 11.59 4.37 -0.64
CA ARG A 38 11.49 3.13 -1.44
C ARG A 38 10.14 2.44 -1.25
N ILE A 39 9.71 2.27 -0.01
CA ILE A 39 8.41 1.66 0.31
C ILE A 39 7.26 2.56 -0.15
N GLY A 40 7.46 3.89 -0.20
CA GLY A 40 6.47 4.84 -0.68
C GLY A 40 6.19 4.67 -2.18
N ILE A 41 7.22 4.36 -2.96
CA ILE A 41 7.08 4.01 -4.39
C ILE A 41 6.33 2.68 -4.54
N VAL A 42 6.64 1.67 -3.71
CA VAL A 42 5.92 0.40 -3.72
C VAL A 42 4.44 0.62 -3.43
N LEU A 43 4.11 1.39 -2.39
CA LEU A 43 2.74 1.76 -2.05
C LEU A 43 2.04 2.45 -3.22
N LEU A 44 2.69 3.41 -3.89
CA LEU A 44 2.09 4.12 -5.01
C LEU A 44 1.66 3.13 -6.13
N VAL A 45 2.56 2.23 -6.51
CA VAL A 45 2.30 1.23 -7.54
C VAL A 45 1.17 0.29 -7.12
N THR A 46 1.20 -0.22 -5.88
CA THR A 46 0.19 -1.16 -5.39
C THR A 46 -1.18 -0.52 -5.19
N VAL A 47 -1.25 0.77 -4.84
CA VAL A 47 -2.54 1.50 -4.75
C VAL A 47 -3.14 1.75 -6.11
N VAL A 48 -2.32 2.07 -7.13
CA VAL A 48 -2.81 2.27 -8.51
C VAL A 48 -3.38 0.95 -9.04
N ILE A 49 -2.66 -0.15 -8.85
CA ILE A 49 -3.14 -1.48 -9.22
C ILE A 49 -4.46 -1.81 -8.49
N HIS A 50 -4.51 -1.61 -7.17
CA HIS A 50 -5.72 -1.86 -6.38
C HIS A 50 -6.92 -1.03 -6.86
N ALA A 51 -6.72 0.24 -7.17
CA ALA A 51 -7.76 1.13 -7.67
C ALA A 51 -8.33 0.63 -9.01
N ILE A 52 -7.47 0.22 -9.94
CA ILE A 52 -7.89 -0.36 -11.22
C ILE A 52 -8.67 -1.66 -11.00
N LEU A 53 -8.20 -2.56 -10.13
CA LEU A 53 -8.92 -3.81 -9.84
C LEU A 53 -10.29 -3.54 -9.22
N ALA A 54 -10.37 -2.62 -8.27
CA ALA A 54 -11.62 -2.26 -7.61
C ALA A 54 -12.63 -1.63 -8.60
N ASP A 55 -12.15 -0.74 -9.49
CA ASP A 55 -12.98 -0.10 -10.53
C ASP A 55 -13.53 -1.11 -11.54
N LEU A 56 -12.71 -2.08 -11.94
CA LEU A 56 -13.13 -3.19 -12.81
C LEU A 56 -14.04 -4.22 -12.10
N GLY A 57 -14.34 -4.01 -10.81
CA GLY A 57 -15.16 -4.90 -9.98
C GLY A 57 -14.54 -6.28 -9.80
N LEU A 58 -13.22 -6.39 -10.00
CA LEU A 58 -12.51 -7.65 -10.05
C LEU A 58 -12.44 -8.28 -8.69
#